data_AF-A0A4Z2CVI4-F1
#
_entry.id   AF-A0A4Z2CVI4-F1
#
_cell.length_a   1.000
_cell.length_b   1.000
_cell.length_c   1.000
_cell.angle_alpha   90.00
_cell.angle_beta   90.00
_cell.angle_gamma   90.00
#
_symmetry.space_group_name_H-M   'P 1'
#
loop_
_entity.id
_entity.type
_entity.pdbx_description
1 polymer ?
#
loop_
_entity_poly.entity_id
_entity_poly.type
_entity_poly.pdbx_seq_one_letter_code
_entity_poly.pdbx_strand_id
1 'polypeptide(L)'
;MNIIKNFAKTKRFITNTKSIKISWIGTAFLLYHHDTTDELQRIPKQHGVQTFYKTTNTIRGALIKIKNKIPFTSTQNSVYRLGCVNCDAFYAGESSGEIKTHAKKHESYTKRPYNPVELEKLNQK
;
A
#
# COMPACT_ATOMS: atom_id res chain seq x y z
N MET A 1 -28.37 28.37 31.25
CA MET A 1 -28.87 28.62 29.88
C MET A 1 -29.16 27.27 29.24
N ASN A 2 -30.40 26.78 29.34
CA ASN A 2 -30.79 25.45 28.84
C ASN A 2 -31.39 25.58 27.44
N ILE A 3 -30.66 25.11 26.42
CA ILE A 3 -31.15 25.04 25.04
C ILE A 3 -31.84 23.70 24.86
N ILE A 4 -33.15 23.67 25.09
CA ILE A 4 -34.00 22.53 24.71
C ILE A 4 -34.05 22.51 23.18
N LYS A 5 -33.39 21.54 22.55
CA LYS A 5 -33.51 21.31 21.10
C LYS A 5 -34.87 20.69 20.83
N ASN A 6 -35.77 21.46 20.21
CA ASN A 6 -37.03 20.97 19.67
C ASN A 6 -36.76 19.90 18.60
N PHE A 7 -36.87 18.63 18.99
CA PHE A 7 -36.98 17.52 18.05
C PHE A 7 -38.38 17.55 17.45
N ALA A 8 -38.52 18.23 16.30
CA ALA A 8 -39.73 18.11 15.49
C ALA A 8 -39.92 16.64 15.14
N LYS A 9 -41.00 16.03 15.62
CA LYS A 9 -41.40 14.66 15.24
C LYS A 9 -41.81 14.67 13.77
N THR A 10 -40.85 14.46 12.88
CA THR A 10 -41.14 14.16 11.48
C THR A 10 -42.02 12.92 11.45
N LYS A 11 -43.26 13.05 10.96
CA LYS A 11 -44.18 11.92 10.78
C LYS A 11 -43.48 10.88 9.89
N ARG A 12 -43.01 9.79 10.49
CA ARG A 12 -42.64 8.59 9.75
C ARG A 12 -43.94 8.05 9.15
N PHE A 13 -44.11 8.22 7.84
CA PHE A 13 -45.05 7.42 7.09
C PHE A 13 -44.56 5.97 7.17
N ILE A 14 -45.14 5.21 8.09
CA ILE A 14 -44.96 3.76 8.16
C ILE A 14 -45.70 3.20 6.96
N THR A 15 -45.03 3.06 5.82
CA THR A 15 -45.58 2.32 4.69
C THR A 15 -45.69 0.87 5.12
N ASN A 16 -46.92 0.34 5.13
CA ASN A 16 -47.24 -1.05 5.39
C ASN A 16 -46.52 -1.93 4.35
N THR A 17 -45.32 -2.42 4.68
CA THR A 17 -44.61 -3.36 3.81
C THR A 17 -45.19 -4.75 4.04
N LYS A 18 -46.30 -5.07 3.37
CA LYS A 18 -46.64 -6.46 3.08
C LYS A 18 -45.37 -7.14 2.55
N SER A 19 -44.95 -8.25 3.16
CA SER A 19 -43.78 -9.02 2.75
C SER A 19 -44.06 -9.68 1.41
N ILE A 20 -43.89 -8.94 0.32
CA ILE A 20 -43.91 -9.49 -1.03
C ILE A 20 -42.73 -10.49 -1.08
N LYS A 21 -43.02 -11.77 -1.33
CA LYS A 21 -42.01 -12.75 -1.72
C LYS A 21 -41.48 -12.32 -3.08
N ILE A 22 -40.44 -11.49 -3.10
CA ILE A 22 -39.79 -11.04 -4.33
C ILE A 22 -38.93 -12.20 -4.83
N SER A 23 -39.23 -12.72 -6.02
CA SER A 23 -38.30 -13.59 -6.75
C SER A 23 -37.24 -12.71 -7.43
N TRP A 24 -35.96 -12.97 -7.17
CA TRP A 24 -34.88 -12.20 -7.76
C TRP A 24 -34.75 -12.52 -9.26
N ILE A 25 -34.73 -11.49 -10.09
CA ILE A 25 -34.51 -11.55 -11.55
C ILE A 25 -33.01 -11.69 -11.86
N GLY A 26 -32.16 -11.10 -11.03
CA GLY A 26 -30.71 -11.16 -11.23
C GLY A 26 -29.93 -10.51 -10.09
N THR A 27 -28.60 -10.57 -10.20
CA THR A 27 -27.67 -10.06 -9.19
C THR A 27 -26.71 -9.04 -9.81
N ALA A 28 -26.47 -7.93 -9.12
CA ALA A 28 -25.52 -6.90 -9.53
C ALA A 28 -24.50 -6.61 -8.41
N PHE A 29 -23.25 -6.35 -8.81
CA PHE A 29 -22.19 -5.91 -7.91
C PHE A 29 -21.88 -4.45 -8.17
N LEU A 30 -22.08 -3.61 -7.16
CA LEU A 30 -21.88 -2.16 -7.24
C LEU A 30 -20.76 -1.72 -6.29
N LEU A 31 -20.20 -0.55 -6.56
CA LEU A 31 -19.25 0.08 -5.64
C LEU A 31 -20.03 0.80 -4.53
N TYR A 32 -19.62 0.61 -3.27
CA TYR A 32 -20.19 1.33 -2.14
C TYR A 32 -19.70 2.79 -2.14
N HIS A 33 -20.63 3.72 -2.10
CA HIS A 33 -20.36 5.13 -1.86
C HIS A 33 -21.36 5.62 -0.82
N HIS A 34 -20.84 6.15 0.29
CA HIS A 34 -21.65 6.70 1.37
C HIS A 34 -22.65 7.74 0.81
N ASP A 35 -23.85 7.79 1.36
CA ASP A 35 -25.00 8.61 0.91
C ASP A 35 -25.66 8.12 -0.40
N THR A 36 -24.90 7.78 -1.43
CA THR A 36 -25.47 7.41 -2.74
C THR A 36 -26.05 5.99 -2.74
N THR A 37 -25.31 5.00 -2.25
CA THR A 37 -25.78 3.60 -2.33
C THR A 37 -26.90 3.28 -1.35
N ASP A 38 -26.97 4.00 -0.24
CA ASP A 38 -27.99 3.80 0.80
C ASP A 38 -29.36 4.29 0.34
N GLU A 39 -29.40 5.43 -0.36
CA GLU A 39 -30.61 5.95 -0.98
C GLU A 39 -31.08 5.06 -2.13
N LEU A 40 -30.13 4.60 -2.97
CA LEU A 40 -30.45 3.82 -4.16
C LEU A 40 -30.81 2.37 -3.87
N GLN A 41 -30.49 1.80 -2.70
CA GLN A 41 -30.69 0.36 -2.41
C GLN A 41 -32.15 -0.11 -2.61
N ARG A 42 -33.12 0.79 -2.45
CA ARG A 42 -34.55 0.47 -2.62
C ARG A 42 -34.93 0.24 -4.07
N ILE A 43 -34.30 0.93 -5.01
CA ILE A 43 -34.70 0.95 -6.43
C ILE A 43 -34.41 -0.41 -7.09
N PRO A 44 -33.19 -1.00 -7.03
CA PRO A 44 -32.92 -2.32 -7.59
C PRO A 44 -33.78 -3.41 -6.96
N LYS A 45 -34.03 -3.32 -5.65
CA LYS A 45 -34.86 -4.28 -4.91
C LYS A 45 -36.31 -4.29 -5.40
N GLN A 46 -36.87 -3.13 -5.74
CA GLN A 46 -38.21 -3.02 -6.33
C GLN A 46 -38.31 -3.70 -7.71
N HIS A 47 -37.20 -3.71 -8.46
CA HIS A 47 -37.10 -4.36 -9.76
C HIS A 47 -36.60 -5.81 -9.66
N GLY A 48 -36.59 -6.41 -8.46
CA GLY A 48 -36.15 -7.80 -8.27
C GLY A 48 -34.66 -8.02 -8.52
N VAL A 49 -33.82 -6.99 -8.47
CA VAL A 49 -32.36 -7.13 -8.62
C VAL A 49 -31.71 -7.14 -7.24
N GLN A 50 -30.94 -8.20 -6.98
CA GLN A 50 -30.16 -8.34 -5.75
C GLN A 50 -28.83 -7.58 -5.91
N THR A 51 -28.60 -6.57 -5.09
CA THR A 51 -27.37 -5.76 -5.15
C THR A 51 -26.42 -6.09 -4.01
N PHE A 52 -25.16 -6.35 -4.35
CA PHE A 52 -24.05 -6.47 -3.41
C PHE A 52 -23.08 -5.30 -3.60
N TYR A 53 -22.65 -4.69 -2.51
CA TYR A 53 -21.76 -3.53 -2.55
C TYR A 53 -20.34 -3.91 -2.17
N LYS A 54 -19.36 -3.48 -2.98
CA LYS A 54 -17.93 -3.62 -2.71
C LYS A 54 -17.36 -2.28 -2.26
N THR A 55 -16.61 -2.26 -1.16
CA THR A 55 -15.89 -1.08 -0.71
C THR A 55 -14.50 -1.00 -1.36
N THR A 56 -14.05 0.20 -1.71
CA THR A 56 -12.70 0.43 -2.27
C THR A 56 -11.61 0.41 -1.18
N ASN A 57 -11.96 0.86 0.02
CA ASN A 57 -11.07 1.09 1.15
C ASN A 57 -11.18 -0.05 2.19
N THR A 58 -10.96 -1.29 1.76
CA THR A 58 -10.98 -2.42 2.70
C THR A 58 -9.93 -2.22 3.80
N ILE A 59 -10.25 -2.61 5.04
CA ILE A 59 -9.32 -2.59 6.18
C ILE A 59 -8.00 -3.27 5.80
N ARG A 60 -8.08 -4.40 5.09
CA ARG A 60 -6.92 -5.12 4.55
C ARG A 60 -6.06 -4.23 3.63
N GLY A 61 -6.67 -3.50 2.68
CA GLY A 61 -5.95 -2.58 1.79
C GLY A 61 -5.29 -1.41 2.51
N ALA A 62 -5.91 -0.90 3.58
CA ALA A 62 -5.35 0.15 4.42
C ALA A 62 -4.18 -0.35 5.29
N LEU A 63 -4.34 -1.53 5.91
CA LEU A 63 -3.37 -2.08 6.87
C LEU A 63 -2.17 -2.79 6.20
N ILE A 64 -2.32 -3.36 5.00
CA ILE A 64 -1.19 -4.04 4.32
C ILE A 64 -0.04 -3.08 3.99
N LYS A 65 -0.34 -1.79 3.79
CA LYS A 65 0.68 -0.77 3.47
C LYS A 65 1.43 -0.23 4.70
N ILE A 66 1.20 -0.76 5.90
CA ILE A 66 1.83 -0.27 7.14
C ILE A 66 3.36 -0.44 7.13
N LYS A 67 3.90 -1.45 6.43
CA LYS A 67 5.36 -1.58 6.31
C LYS A 67 5.91 -0.53 5.36
N ASN A 68 6.65 0.43 5.89
CA ASN A 68 7.43 1.36 5.07
C ASN A 68 8.37 0.57 4.15
N LYS A 69 8.34 0.89 2.85
CA LYS A 69 9.30 0.32 1.90
C LYS A 69 10.69 0.75 2.30
N ILE A 70 11.58 -0.21 2.54
CA ILE A 70 12.99 0.07 2.79
C ILE A 70 13.62 0.43 1.44
N PRO A 71 14.28 1.58 1.30
CA PRO A 71 14.97 1.92 0.06
C PRO A 71 16.09 0.92 -0.19
N PHE A 72 16.36 0.61 -1.47
CA PHE A 72 17.37 -0.37 -1.87
C PHE A 72 18.75 -0.11 -1.22
N THR A 73 19.13 1.15 -1.08
CA THR A 73 20.41 1.56 -0.48
C THR A 73 20.53 1.20 1.01
N SER A 74 19.41 1.01 1.71
CA SER A 74 19.35 0.65 3.13
C SER A 74 19.02 -0.84 3.32
N THR A 75 18.99 -1.62 2.24
CA THR A 75 18.84 -3.08 2.34
C THR A 75 20.11 -3.70 2.93
N GLN A 76 19.92 -4.67 3.81
CA GLN A 76 20.96 -5.47 4.47
C GLN A 76 20.94 -6.89 3.90
N ASN A 77 22.01 -7.65 4.11
CA ASN A 77 22.17 -9.04 3.66
C ASN A 77 21.80 -9.21 2.17
N SER A 78 22.39 -8.37 1.33
CA SER A 78 22.06 -8.31 -0.09
C SER A 78 23.31 -8.23 -0.95
N VAL A 79 23.19 -8.80 -2.16
CA VAL A 79 24.21 -8.69 -3.19
C VAL A 79 23.93 -7.43 -4.01
N TYR A 80 24.96 -6.62 -4.22
CA TYR A 80 24.87 -5.37 -4.98
C TYR A 80 25.93 -5.31 -6.07
N ARG A 81 25.66 -4.49 -7.09
CA ARG A 81 26.56 -4.23 -8.23
C ARG A 81 26.92 -2.74 -8.27
N LEU A 82 28.20 -2.43 -8.36
CA LEU A 82 28.72 -1.08 -8.62
C LEU A 82 29.32 -1.05 -10.02
N GLY A 83 28.80 -0.18 -10.89
CA GLY A 83 29.37 0.06 -12.21
C GLY A 83 30.47 1.11 -12.17
N CYS A 84 31.51 0.94 -12.98
CA CYS A 84 32.42 2.03 -13.29
C CYS A 84 31.72 3.03 -14.22
N VAL A 85 31.99 4.33 -14.04
CA VAL A 85 31.43 5.39 -14.92
C VAL A 85 32.18 5.45 -16.25
N ASN A 86 33.46 5.07 -16.26
CA ASN A 86 34.35 5.28 -17.40
C ASN A 86 34.61 4.01 -18.24
N CYS A 87 34.08 2.86 -17.83
CA CYS A 87 34.23 1.59 -18.57
C CYS A 87 33.12 0.59 -18.19
N ASP A 88 32.99 -0.47 -18.97
CA ASP A 88 31.98 -1.54 -18.76
C ASP A 88 32.27 -2.47 -17.57
N ALA A 89 33.33 -2.18 -16.80
CA ALA A 89 33.68 -2.96 -15.62
C ALA A 89 32.68 -2.73 -14.48
N PHE A 90 32.43 -3.78 -13.70
CA PHE A 90 31.58 -3.70 -12.53
C PHE A 90 32.13 -4.58 -11.39
N TYR A 91 31.90 -4.12 -10.16
CA TYR A 91 32.14 -4.90 -8.95
C TYR A 91 30.82 -5.48 -8.45
N ALA A 92 30.80 -6.77 -8.15
CA ALA A 92 29.69 -7.43 -7.46
C ALA A 92 30.17 -7.91 -6.09
N GLY A 93 29.42 -7.58 -5.04
CA GLY A 93 29.78 -7.94 -3.68
C GLY A 93 28.57 -8.19 -2.81
N GLU A 94 28.74 -9.01 -1.78
CA GLU A 94 27.76 -9.22 -0.72
C GLU A 94 27.98 -8.19 0.39
N SER A 95 26.88 -7.67 0.96
CA SER A 95 26.91 -6.82 2.14
C SER A 95 25.99 -7.37 3.22
N SER A 96 26.57 -7.67 4.40
CA SER A 96 25.81 -7.97 5.62
C SER A 96 25.20 -6.70 6.25
N GLY A 97 25.80 -5.53 6.00
CA GLY A 97 25.27 -4.23 6.41
C GLY A 97 24.48 -3.54 5.31
N GLU A 98 24.08 -2.28 5.55
CA GLU A 98 23.42 -1.46 4.53
C GLU A 98 24.33 -1.25 3.31
N ILE A 99 23.81 -1.48 2.10
CA ILE A 99 24.55 -1.28 0.84
C ILE A 99 25.22 0.10 0.79
N LYS A 100 24.54 1.17 1.23
CA LYS A 100 25.06 2.55 1.23
C LYS A 100 26.39 2.69 1.98
N THR A 101 26.54 1.97 3.09
CA THR A 101 27.72 2.06 3.94
C THR A 101 28.89 1.36 3.28
N HIS A 102 28.64 0.20 2.68
CA HIS A 102 29.68 -0.55 1.99
C HIS A 102 30.13 0.15 0.70
N ALA A 103 29.18 0.70 -0.08
CA ALA A 103 29.50 1.51 -1.26
C ALA A 103 30.37 2.73 -0.92
N LYS A 104 30.03 3.50 0.13
CA LYS A 104 30.86 4.62 0.61
C LYS A 104 32.26 4.20 1.02
N LYS A 105 32.41 3.03 1.65
CA LYS A 105 33.71 2.48 2.03
C LYS A 105 34.54 2.18 0.78
N HIS A 106 33.96 1.55 -0.23
CA HIS A 106 34.63 1.33 -1.52
C HIS A 106 35.05 2.63 -2.19
N GLU A 107 34.18 3.63 -2.27
CA GLU A 107 34.54 4.96 -2.77
C GLU A 107 35.72 5.56 -1.99
N SER A 108 35.73 5.41 -0.67
CA SER A 108 36.82 5.92 0.17
C SER A 108 38.16 5.27 -0.16
N TYR A 109 38.20 3.98 -0.50
CA TYR A 109 39.43 3.31 -0.94
C TYR A 109 39.90 3.84 -2.29
N THR A 110 38.99 4.11 -3.23
CA THR A 110 39.37 4.66 -4.55
C THR A 110 39.93 6.08 -4.47
N LYS A 111 39.54 6.86 -3.44
CA LYS A 111 39.98 8.25 -3.25
C LYS A 111 41.28 8.38 -2.44
N ARG A 112 41.77 7.30 -1.82
CA ARG A 112 43.02 7.33 -1.05
C ARG A 112 44.23 7.33 -1.98
N PRO A 113 45.27 8.14 -1.72
CA PRO A 113 46.52 8.08 -2.47
C PRO A 113 47.18 6.71 -2.24
N TYR A 114 47.75 6.18 -3.33
CA TYR A 114 48.39 4.86 -3.39
C TYR A 114 49.46 4.68 -2.31
N ASN A 115 49.31 3.67 -1.45
CA ASN A 115 50.34 3.20 -0.52
C ASN A 115 50.79 1.79 -0.92
N PRO A 116 52.04 1.60 -1.41
CA PRO A 116 52.53 0.31 -1.90
C PRO A 116 52.49 -0.81 -0.84
N VAL A 117 52.64 -0.47 0.45
CA VAL A 117 52.72 -1.44 1.57
C VAL A 117 51.38 -2.14 1.85
N GLU A 118 50.24 -1.53 1.48
CA GLU A 118 48.92 -2.12 1.72
C GLU A 118 48.52 -3.16 0.67
N LEU A 119 49.06 -3.06 -0.55
CA LEU A 119 48.79 -3.97 -1.67
C LEU A 119 49.40 -5.37 -1.46
N GLU A 120 50.61 -5.43 -0.91
CA GLU A 120 51.26 -6.70 -0.59
C GLU A 120 50.46 -7.51 0.44
N LYS A 121 49.79 -6.83 1.38
CA LYS A 121 48.92 -7.47 2.39
C LYS A 121 47.59 -7.99 1.83
N LEU A 122 47.13 -7.44 0.70
CA LEU A 122 45.91 -7.90 0.01
C LEU A 122 46.17 -9.09 -0.90
N ASN A 123 47.37 -9.18 -1.48
CA ASN A 123 47.77 -10.27 -2.39
C ASN A 123 48.30 -11.53 -1.69
N GLN A 124 48.40 -11.50 -0.35
CA GLN A 124 48.86 -12.61 0.50
C GLN A 124 47.72 -13.37 1.20
N LYS A 125 46.47 -13.16 0.78
CA LYS A 125 45.27 -13.86 1.27
C LYS A 125 44.65 -14.70 0.16
#